data_AF-A0A478FQE8-F1
#
_entry.id   AF-A0A478FQE8-F1
#
_cell.length_a   1.000
_cell.length_b   1.000
_cell.length_c   1.000
_cell.angle_alpha   90.00
_cell.angle_beta   90.00
_cell.angle_gamma   90.00
#
_symmetry.space_group_name_H-M   'P 1'
#
loop_
_entity.id
_entity.type
_entity.pdbx_description
1 polymer ?
#
loop_
_entity_poly.entity_id
_entity_poly.type
_entity_poly.pdbx_seq_one_letter_code
_entity_poly.pdbx_strand_id
1 'polypeptide(L)'
;MTPQAVGSGIAGAALLGGGGTLAAYAAGAFDKPTFGSWSKKDDSTKDKTYIGNNEAKIKALLGSTSTYKNSLKGVWDNMEDIPNTTPAKPTGAANTLFVESMDDNKKNSVSAYVRKWCEHTYRQELKEVPKQESDLNKNKWDAFKDACFELKQASNA
;
A
#
# COMPACT_ATOMS: atom_id res chain seq x y z
N MET A 1 -52.71 0.79 23.06
CA MET A 1 -51.76 1.59 23.88
C MET A 1 -50.99 0.55 24.68
N THR A 2 -49.77 0.16 24.33
CA THR A 2 -48.53 0.97 24.31
C THR A 2 -47.48 0.28 23.41
N PRO A 3 -46.83 0.94 22.44
CA PRO A 3 -45.61 0.42 21.84
C PRO A 3 -44.42 0.78 22.75
N GLN A 4 -43.72 -0.24 23.25
CA GLN A 4 -42.44 -0.03 23.92
C GLN A 4 -41.38 0.26 22.84
N ALA A 5 -41.10 1.54 22.66
CA ALA A 5 -39.95 2.04 21.91
C ALA A 5 -38.66 1.67 22.67
N VAL A 6 -38.03 0.56 22.28
CA VAL A 6 -36.61 0.34 22.55
C VAL A 6 -35.87 0.98 21.38
N GLY A 7 -35.41 2.20 21.61
CA GLY A 7 -34.54 2.93 20.70
C GLY A 7 -33.21 2.19 20.57
N SER A 8 -33.08 1.35 19.53
CA SER A 8 -31.78 1.00 18.99
C SER A 8 -31.24 2.24 18.30
N GLY A 9 -30.34 2.94 18.99
CA GLY A 9 -29.57 4.02 18.41
C GLY A 9 -28.90 3.53 17.14
N ILE A 10 -29.31 4.06 16.00
CA ILE A 10 -28.56 3.99 14.75
C ILE A 10 -27.31 4.83 15.01
N ALA A 11 -26.26 4.19 15.51
CA ALA A 11 -24.92 4.73 15.35
C ALA A 11 -24.69 4.78 13.85
N GLY A 12 -24.72 5.99 13.30
CA GLY A 12 -24.38 6.27 11.92
C GLY A 12 -22.95 5.81 11.66
N ALA A 13 -22.80 4.55 11.24
CA ALA A 13 -21.69 4.16 10.42
C ALA A 13 -21.94 4.83 9.08
N ALA A 14 -21.35 6.01 8.93
CA ALA A 14 -21.22 6.66 7.65
C ALA A 14 -20.59 5.64 6.69
N LEU A 15 -21.46 5.07 5.84
CA LEU A 15 -21.12 4.54 4.54
C LEU A 15 -20.42 5.66 3.76
N LEU A 16 -19.11 5.76 3.92
CA LEU A 16 -18.23 6.40 2.95
C LEU A 16 -17.52 5.27 2.22
N GLY A 17 -17.82 5.19 0.92
CA GLY A 17 -17.71 3.99 0.11
C GLY A 17 -16.29 3.46 -0.09
N GLY A 18 -16.22 2.16 -0.37
CA GLY A 18 -15.10 1.55 -1.08
C GLY A 18 -14.37 0.42 -0.36
N GLY A 19 -15.00 -0.76 -0.27
CA GLY A 19 -14.32 -2.04 -0.42
C GLY A 19 -13.45 -2.56 0.74
N GLY A 20 -14.05 -3.43 1.56
CA GLY A 20 -13.36 -4.60 2.11
C GLY A 20 -12.61 -4.40 3.43
N THR A 21 -13.32 -4.63 4.54
CA THR A 21 -12.82 -5.30 5.75
C THR A 21 -11.32 -5.11 6.05
N LEU A 22 -10.97 -3.98 6.66
CA LEU A 22 -9.80 -3.93 7.53
C LEU A 22 -10.10 -4.85 8.69
N ALA A 23 -9.65 -6.10 8.58
CA ALA A 23 -9.84 -7.13 9.57
C ALA A 23 -9.42 -6.59 10.95
N ALA A 24 -10.41 -6.41 11.81
CA ALA A 24 -10.23 -6.25 13.24
C ALA A 24 -9.70 -7.60 13.78
N TYR A 25 -8.39 -7.80 13.72
CA TYR A 25 -7.77 -8.94 14.39
C TYR A 25 -7.40 -8.53 15.82
N ALA A 26 -8.29 -8.94 16.72
CA ALA A 26 -8.11 -9.30 18.13
C ALA A 26 -7.19 -8.43 19.00
N ALA A 27 -7.80 -7.73 19.94
CA ALA A 27 -7.16 -7.25 21.16
C ALA A 27 -6.49 -8.41 21.94
N GLY A 28 -5.17 -8.34 22.11
CA GLY A 28 -4.42 -9.18 23.04
C GLY A 28 -2.93 -9.29 22.69
N ALA A 29 -2.07 -8.71 23.53
CA ALA A 29 -0.60 -8.69 23.49
C ALA A 29 0.02 -7.58 22.63
N PHE A 30 0.79 -6.69 23.29
CA PHE A 30 1.58 -5.58 22.74
C PHE A 30 1.91 -5.74 21.24
N ASP A 31 1.06 -5.17 20.38
CA ASP A 31 1.27 -5.18 18.93
C ASP A 31 2.62 -4.53 18.66
N LYS A 32 3.57 -5.34 18.18
CA LYS A 32 4.87 -4.83 17.78
C LYS A 32 4.64 -3.85 16.63
N PRO A 33 5.34 -2.70 16.63
CA PRO A 33 5.17 -1.75 15.56
C PRO A 33 5.53 -2.39 14.22
N THR A 34 4.70 -2.14 13.22
CA THR A 34 4.87 -2.59 11.83
C THR A 34 5.09 -1.40 10.90
N PHE A 35 5.51 -1.67 9.66
CA PHE A 35 5.57 -0.65 8.60
C PHE A 35 4.23 0.09 8.47
N GLY A 36 3.11 -0.64 8.45
CA GLY A 36 1.78 -0.06 8.35
C GLY A 36 1.37 0.78 9.57
N SER A 37 1.83 0.43 10.77
CA SER A 37 1.60 1.24 11.97
C SER A 37 2.39 2.54 11.97
N TRP A 38 3.63 2.50 11.46
CA TRP A 38 4.49 3.67 11.35
C TRP A 38 4.02 4.62 10.24
N SER A 39 3.54 4.10 9.10
CA SER A 39 3.06 4.96 8.00
C SER A 39 1.82 5.76 8.36
N LYS A 40 1.07 5.35 9.39
CA LYS A 40 -0.05 6.16 9.90
C LYS A 40 0.42 7.36 10.72
N LYS A 41 1.66 7.33 11.21
CA LYS A 41 2.28 8.37 12.04
C LYS A 41 3.31 9.21 11.27
N ASP A 42 3.77 8.72 10.12
CA ASP A 42 4.78 9.37 9.30
C ASP A 42 4.18 10.52 8.47
N ASP A 43 4.81 11.69 8.57
CA ASP A 43 4.36 12.91 7.90
C ASP A 43 4.40 12.81 6.36
N SER A 44 5.27 11.96 5.80
CA SER A 44 5.41 11.80 4.34
C SER A 44 4.28 10.99 3.70
N THR A 45 3.48 10.30 4.50
CA THR A 45 2.34 9.48 4.07
C THR A 45 0.99 10.05 4.49
N LYS A 46 0.93 11.12 5.30
CA LYS A 46 -0.33 11.71 5.80
C LYS A 46 -1.25 12.23 4.68
N ASP A 47 -0.65 12.79 3.64
CA ASP A 47 -1.34 13.34 2.46
C ASP A 47 -1.41 12.34 1.31
N LYS A 48 -1.09 11.07 1.59
CA LYS A 48 -1.15 9.98 0.63
C LYS A 48 -2.23 8.98 1.03
N THR A 49 -2.71 8.22 0.05
CA THR A 49 -3.62 7.10 0.22
C THR A 49 -2.86 5.81 0.02
N TYR A 50 -3.03 4.86 0.93
CA TYR A 50 -2.50 3.50 0.75
C TYR A 50 -3.27 2.81 -0.39
N ILE A 51 -2.54 2.39 -1.43
CA ILE A 51 -3.07 1.70 -2.61
C ILE A 51 -2.62 0.23 -2.68
N GLY A 52 -1.82 -0.24 -1.72
CA GLY A 52 -1.24 -1.57 -1.73
C GLY A 52 -2.25 -2.72 -1.71
N ASN A 53 -3.51 -2.48 -1.36
CA ASN A 53 -4.61 -3.45 -1.45
C ASN A 53 -5.42 -3.35 -2.76
N ASN A 54 -5.11 -2.39 -3.65
CA ASN A 54 -5.88 -2.10 -4.86
C ASN A 54 -5.02 -2.28 -6.12
N GLU A 55 -4.98 -3.52 -6.60
CA GLU A 55 -4.24 -3.90 -7.81
C GLU A 55 -4.68 -3.13 -9.05
N ALA A 56 -5.99 -2.92 -9.23
CA ALA A 56 -6.53 -2.21 -10.38
C ALA A 56 -6.05 -0.75 -10.42
N LYS A 57 -5.96 -0.11 -9.25
CA LYS A 57 -5.42 1.24 -9.11
C LYS A 57 -3.92 1.27 -9.42
N ILE A 58 -3.13 0.35 -8.89
CA ILE A 58 -1.70 0.21 -9.21
C ILE A 58 -1.52 0.03 -10.73
N LYS A 59 -2.28 -0.89 -11.34
CA LYS A 59 -2.26 -1.17 -12.78
C LYS A 59 -2.59 0.08 -13.60
N ALA A 60 -3.61 0.85 -13.21
CA ALA A 60 -3.98 2.09 -13.88
C ALA A 60 -2.85 3.13 -13.82
N LEU A 61 -2.18 3.24 -12.66
CA LEU A 61 -1.05 4.16 -12.50
C LEU A 61 0.16 3.76 -13.35
N LEU A 62 0.42 2.47 -13.53
CA LEU A 62 1.44 1.97 -14.48
C LEU A 62 1.11 2.30 -15.94
N GLY A 63 -0.17 2.41 -16.28
CA GLY A 63 -0.64 2.74 -17.63
C GLY A 63 -0.63 4.22 -17.99
N SER A 64 -0.37 5.10 -17.03
CA SER A 64 -0.32 6.54 -17.25
C SER A 64 1.13 7.03 -17.28
N THR A 65 1.35 8.26 -17.78
CA THR A 65 2.61 9.02 -17.62
C THR A 65 2.77 9.54 -16.18
N SER A 66 2.20 8.83 -15.20
CA SER A 66 2.17 9.28 -13.82
C SER A 66 3.55 9.27 -13.19
N THR A 67 3.76 10.20 -12.26
CA THR A 67 4.91 10.21 -11.35
C THR A 67 5.06 8.89 -10.59
N TYR A 68 3.96 8.16 -10.39
CA TYR A 68 3.95 6.86 -9.73
C TYR A 68 4.83 5.83 -10.47
N LYS A 69 4.70 5.70 -11.79
CA LYS A 69 5.49 4.73 -12.56
C LYS A 69 7.00 4.98 -12.40
N ASN A 70 7.41 6.24 -12.45
CA ASN A 70 8.81 6.63 -12.28
C ASN A 70 9.30 6.43 -10.84
N SER A 71 8.47 6.73 -9.85
CA SER A 71 8.79 6.50 -8.44
C SER A 71 8.97 5.01 -8.15
N LEU A 72 8.02 4.19 -8.61
CA LEU A 72 8.07 2.74 -8.47
C LEU A 72 9.30 2.14 -9.19
N LYS A 73 9.63 2.63 -10.38
CA LYS A 73 10.85 2.25 -11.10
C LYS A 73 12.12 2.54 -10.27
N GLY A 74 12.19 3.69 -9.61
CA GLY A 74 13.33 4.10 -8.80
C GLY A 74 13.55 3.25 -7.54
N VAL A 75 12.47 2.68 -6.99
CA VAL A 75 12.54 1.83 -5.79
C VAL A 75 12.40 0.33 -6.06
N TRP A 76 12.29 -0.06 -7.33
CA TRP A 76 12.00 -1.45 -7.71
C TRP A 76 13.00 -2.44 -7.15
N ASP A 77 14.30 -2.11 -7.17
CA ASP A 77 15.36 -2.99 -6.69
C ASP A 77 15.34 -3.16 -5.16
N ASN A 78 14.78 -2.18 -4.44
CA ASN A 78 14.57 -2.22 -3.00
C ASN A 78 13.33 -3.03 -2.58
N MET A 79 12.51 -3.46 -3.56
CA MET A 79 11.38 -4.36 -3.32
C MET A 79 11.87 -5.82 -3.37
N GLU A 80 12.38 -6.30 -2.25
CA GLU A 80 12.86 -7.68 -2.08
C GLU A 80 11.81 -8.72 -2.45
N ASP A 81 12.26 -9.82 -3.04
CA ASP A 81 11.42 -10.99 -3.30
C ASP A 81 10.79 -11.50 -2.01
N ILE A 82 9.51 -11.85 -2.10
CA ILE A 82 8.78 -12.48 -1.00
C ILE A 82 8.92 -13.99 -1.19
N PRO A 83 9.66 -14.70 -0.31
CA PRO A 83 9.89 -16.12 -0.47
C PRO A 83 8.56 -16.89 -0.50
N ASN A 84 8.45 -17.88 -1.37
CA ASN A 84 7.28 -18.76 -1.50
C ASN A 84 5.95 -18.04 -1.77
N THR A 85 6.00 -16.87 -2.43
CA THR A 85 4.80 -16.08 -2.73
C THR A 85 4.55 -16.03 -4.23
N THR A 86 3.28 -16.06 -4.63
CA THR A 86 2.85 -15.89 -6.03
C THR A 86 2.01 -14.60 -6.16
N PRO A 87 2.27 -13.74 -7.16
CA PRO A 87 3.36 -13.87 -8.14
C PRO A 87 4.74 -13.55 -7.56
N ALA A 88 5.78 -14.17 -8.13
CA ALA A 88 7.17 -13.77 -7.88
C ALA A 88 7.47 -12.40 -8.49
N LYS A 89 8.55 -11.73 -8.06
CA LYS A 89 8.97 -10.48 -8.68
C LYS A 89 9.26 -10.70 -10.16
N PRO A 90 8.71 -9.87 -11.06
CA PRO A 90 9.09 -9.89 -12.46
C PRO A 90 10.61 -9.73 -12.62
N THR A 91 11.23 -10.69 -13.30
CA THR A 91 12.67 -10.68 -13.57
C THR A 91 13.01 -9.65 -14.64
N GLY A 92 14.12 -8.94 -14.46
CA GLY A 92 14.65 -7.97 -15.43
C GLY A 92 15.04 -6.65 -14.78
N ALA A 93 15.85 -5.86 -15.48
CA ALA A 93 16.20 -4.53 -15.02
C ALA A 93 14.97 -3.63 -14.99
N ALA A 94 14.90 -2.72 -14.00
CA ALA A 94 13.79 -1.76 -13.89
C ALA A 94 13.58 -0.95 -15.19
N ASN A 95 14.65 -0.60 -15.90
CA ASN A 95 14.56 0.10 -17.19
C ASN A 95 13.84 -0.71 -18.29
N THR A 96 13.87 -2.03 -18.22
CA THR A 96 13.22 -2.92 -19.19
C THR A 96 11.78 -3.23 -18.81
N LEU A 97 11.48 -3.27 -17.51
CA LEU A 97 10.14 -3.50 -16.98
C LEU A 97 9.26 -2.25 -17.09
N PHE A 98 9.82 -1.08 -16.77
CA PHE A 98 9.13 0.21 -16.73
C PHE A 98 9.45 1.05 -17.97
N VAL A 99 9.04 0.54 -19.13
CA VAL A 99 9.11 1.26 -20.41
C VAL A 99 8.00 2.32 -20.53
N GLU A 100 8.13 3.22 -21.50
CA GLU A 100 7.17 4.30 -21.72
C GLU A 100 5.75 3.76 -21.95
N SER A 101 5.61 2.76 -22.82
CA SER A 101 4.37 2.03 -23.05
C SER A 101 4.54 0.58 -22.57
N MET A 102 4.01 0.29 -21.38
CA MET A 102 3.90 -1.08 -20.88
C MET A 102 2.70 -1.75 -21.54
N ASP A 103 2.88 -2.99 -22.02
CA ASP A 103 1.76 -3.85 -22.40
C ASP A 103 0.99 -4.34 -21.15
N ASP A 104 -0.23 -4.82 -21.36
CA ASP A 104 -1.10 -5.22 -20.27
C ASP A 104 -0.57 -6.42 -19.49
N ASN A 105 0.19 -7.32 -20.10
CA ASN A 105 0.77 -8.47 -19.40
C ASN A 105 1.84 -8.02 -18.40
N LYS A 106 2.73 -7.10 -18.81
CA LYS A 106 3.69 -6.48 -17.89
C LYS A 106 3.01 -5.69 -16.78
N LYS A 107 1.99 -4.89 -17.12
CA LYS A 107 1.24 -4.14 -16.11
C LYS A 107 0.61 -5.07 -15.09
N ASN A 108 -0.05 -6.14 -15.53
CA ASN A 108 -0.66 -7.15 -14.65
C ASN A 108 0.38 -7.78 -13.73
N SER A 109 1.51 -8.21 -14.30
CA SER A 109 2.57 -8.89 -13.55
C SER A 109 3.18 -7.97 -12.48
N VAL A 110 3.52 -6.74 -12.86
CA VAL A 110 4.06 -5.73 -11.94
C VAL A 110 3.01 -5.34 -10.89
N SER A 111 1.77 -5.04 -11.27
CA SER A 111 0.73 -4.61 -10.32
C SER A 111 0.40 -5.70 -9.30
N ALA A 112 0.31 -6.94 -9.73
CA ALA A 112 0.03 -8.07 -8.85
C ALA A 112 1.18 -8.30 -7.86
N TYR A 113 2.44 -8.21 -8.31
CA TYR A 113 3.60 -8.28 -7.42
C TYR A 113 3.62 -7.12 -6.42
N VAL A 114 3.49 -5.87 -6.89
CA VAL A 114 3.50 -4.67 -6.04
C VAL A 114 2.45 -4.76 -4.94
N ARG A 115 1.21 -5.15 -5.30
CA ARG A 115 0.15 -5.40 -4.33
C ARG A 115 0.59 -6.40 -3.25
N LYS A 116 1.12 -7.55 -3.65
CA LYS A 116 1.56 -8.57 -2.69
C LYS A 116 2.70 -8.11 -1.81
N TRP A 117 3.66 -7.40 -2.40
CA TRP A 117 4.77 -6.82 -1.67
C TRP A 117 4.30 -5.78 -0.66
N CYS A 118 3.33 -4.93 -1.02
CA CYS A 118 2.73 -3.98 -0.10
C CYS A 118 1.95 -4.67 1.01
N GLU A 119 1.08 -5.65 0.70
CA GLU A 119 0.34 -6.43 1.69
C GLU A 119 1.27 -7.12 2.70
N HIS A 120 2.38 -7.69 2.22
CA HIS A 120 3.39 -8.34 3.04
C HIS A 120 4.14 -7.33 3.91
N THR A 121 4.75 -6.32 3.28
CA THR A 121 5.57 -5.30 3.96
C THR A 121 4.77 -4.53 5.00
N TYR A 122 3.51 -4.19 4.71
CA TYR A 122 2.62 -3.49 5.65
C TYR A 122 2.51 -4.20 7.02
N ARG A 123 2.57 -5.53 7.02
CA ARG A 123 2.45 -6.38 8.21
C ARG A 123 3.80 -6.73 8.84
N GLN A 124 4.91 -6.45 8.18
CA GLN A 124 6.23 -6.75 8.72
C GLN A 124 6.53 -5.86 9.94
N GLU A 125 7.16 -6.46 10.94
CA GLU A 125 7.62 -5.74 12.13
C GLU A 125 8.70 -4.72 11.76
N LEU A 126 8.59 -3.52 12.29
CA LEU A 126 9.55 -2.44 12.14
C LEU A 126 9.71 -1.74 13.49
N LYS A 127 10.85 -1.93 14.15
CA LYS A 127 11.11 -1.40 15.49
C LYS A 127 10.98 0.12 15.54
N GLU A 128 11.53 0.81 14.54
CA GLU A 128 11.46 2.26 14.40
C GLU A 128 11.56 2.67 12.93
N VAL A 129 11.11 3.89 12.63
CA VAL A 129 11.31 4.49 11.31
C VAL A 129 12.80 4.79 11.11
N PRO A 130 13.43 4.30 10.02
CA PRO A 130 14.79 4.64 9.66
C PRO A 130 15.01 6.15 9.55
N LYS A 131 16.06 6.66 10.20
CA LYS A 131 16.42 8.09 10.22
C LYS A 131 17.65 8.39 9.36
N GLN A 132 18.50 7.39 9.16
CA GLN A 132 19.76 7.54 8.43
C GLN A 132 19.80 6.63 7.20
N GLU A 133 20.59 7.01 6.20
CA GLU A 133 20.79 6.22 4.98
C GLU A 133 21.42 4.86 5.26
N SER A 134 22.22 4.74 6.32
CA SER A 134 22.87 3.50 6.74
C SER A 134 21.95 2.52 7.49
N ASP A 135 20.71 2.92 7.80
CA ASP A 135 19.80 2.06 8.56
C ASP A 135 19.33 0.88 7.71
N LEU A 136 19.38 -0.33 8.29
CA LEU A 136 19.08 -1.60 7.60
C LEU A 136 17.75 -1.57 6.80
N ASN A 137 16.73 -0.90 7.34
CA ASN A 137 15.39 -0.86 6.75
C ASN A 137 15.14 0.40 5.89
N LYS A 138 16.11 1.28 5.68
CA LYS A 138 15.89 2.56 4.99
C LYS A 138 15.36 2.37 3.57
N ASN A 139 16.08 1.58 2.78
CA ASN A 139 15.70 1.28 1.39
C ASN A 139 14.31 0.67 1.29
N LYS A 140 13.99 -0.24 2.21
CA LYS A 140 12.69 -0.91 2.28
C LYS A 140 11.58 0.04 2.71
N TRP A 141 11.87 0.94 3.65
CA TRP A 141 10.93 1.97 4.13
C TRP A 141 10.59 2.96 3.02
N ASP A 142 11.59 3.42 2.28
CA ASP A 142 11.35 4.34 1.16
C ASP A 142 10.60 3.66 0.02
N ALA A 143 11.00 2.43 -0.34
CA ALA A 143 10.26 1.62 -1.29
C ALA A 143 8.80 1.41 -0.86
N PHE A 144 8.55 1.20 0.42
CA PHE A 144 7.20 1.04 0.96
C PHE A 144 6.36 2.29 0.76
N LYS A 145 6.90 3.47 1.08
CA LYS A 145 6.21 4.74 0.89
C LYS A 145 5.93 5.06 -0.58
N ASP A 146 6.86 4.75 -1.48
CA ASP A 146 6.73 5.11 -2.89
C ASP A 146 5.93 4.10 -3.71
N ALA A 147 6.04 2.81 -3.39
CA ALA A 147 5.30 1.76 -4.09
C ALA A 147 3.85 1.63 -3.60
N CYS A 148 3.60 1.83 -2.30
CA CYS A 148 2.32 1.48 -1.67
C CYS A 148 1.40 2.67 -1.40
N PHE A 149 1.86 3.90 -1.64
CA PHE A 149 1.08 5.12 -1.40
C PHE A 149 1.08 6.04 -2.62
N GLU A 150 -0.07 6.64 -2.90
CA GLU A 150 -0.24 7.67 -3.92
C GLU A 150 -0.70 8.96 -3.26
N LEU A 151 -0.27 10.12 -3.77
CA LEU A 151 -0.83 11.40 -3.32
C LEU A 151 -2.36 11.36 -3.37
N LYS A 152 -3.01 11.85 -2.30
CA LYS A 152 -4.45 12.08 -2.32
C LYS A 152 -4.73 13.05 -3.45
N GLN A 153 -5.42 12.60 -4.49
CA GLN A 153 -5.97 13.54 -5.46
C GLN A 153 -6.92 14.44 -4.67
N ALA A 154 -6.69 15.75 -4.72
CA ALA A 154 -7.64 16.71 -4.18
C ALA A 154 -8.97 16.43 -4.88
N SER A 155 -9.96 15.97 -4.12
CA SER A 155 -11.33 15.90 -4.58
C SER A 155 -11.75 17.33 -4.87
N ASN A 156 -11.64 17.76 -6.13
CA ASN A 156 -12.37 18.93 -6.59
C ASN A 156 -13.84 18.59 -6.41
N ALA A 157 -14.45 19.24 -5.41
CA ALA A 157 -15.87 19.19 -5.11
C ALA A 157 -16.70 19.78 -6.25
#